data_AF-A0A502GDX4-F1
#
_entry.id   AF-A0A502GDX4-F1
#
_cell.length_a   1.000
_cell.length_b   1.000
_cell.length_c   1.000
_cell.angle_alpha   90.00
_cell.angle_beta   90.00
_cell.angle_gamma   90.00
#
_symmetry.space_group_name_H-M   'P 1'
#
loop_
_entity.id
_entity.type
_entity.pdbx_description
1 polymer ?
#
loop_
_entity_poly.entity_id
_entity_poly.type
_entity_poly.pdbx_seq_one_letter_code
_entity_poly.pdbx_strand_id
1 'polypeptide(L)'
;MSGAGLSDFRRLGGALAQASADQLARVVSVIDALPDRAEADLILDRVRPTLRGRGVSRPLRFTRLLFAPLDGLIVPAPAWRPGMAAVPRPALSLLARAVRDALGGFAAEIEAACAGRTREDEAALLALGGRLWPAAAVVLPEAAPAVWREAGFAAADYEPVRQRCATAWRHALALRPAQAAAADGPPPELCRDVLSAAVAEGPAAFEVVLRLLLAGAARPAGVAALALEVAPGAGPAVMPAAQRALDDLLASSVERVSAPLPSAPDGGQAAVAAAQAACTLVEDLEASSLLRTPQRREGLLALRQAADKACRRGFSDTLTRGFMQPMACLRRADAADAAAEIERAEDAARSLRKIEAAGRRLGGAETYDRALRSAAEAVAEDAKAGTAPAVGRADALRLTEILLGPDAAERLLGGPRRKRPR
;
A
#
# COMPACT_ATOMS: atom_id res chain seq x y z
N MET A 1 -15.26 6.63 28.06
CA MET A 1 -14.56 5.39 27.66
C MET A 1 -13.51 5.06 28.71
N SER A 2 -13.72 3.99 29.47
CA SER A 2 -12.93 3.63 30.65
C SER A 2 -11.50 3.20 30.28
N GLY A 3 -10.50 3.62 31.06
CA GLY A 3 -9.07 3.37 30.81
C GLY A 3 -8.67 1.89 30.67
N ALA A 4 -9.51 0.96 31.12
CA ALA A 4 -9.30 -0.49 30.99
C ALA A 4 -9.38 -0.99 29.54
N GLY A 5 -10.28 -0.44 28.71
CA GLY A 5 -10.41 -0.88 27.32
C GLY A 5 -9.15 -0.57 26.50
N LEU A 6 -8.57 0.62 26.66
CA LEU A 6 -7.39 1.06 25.90
C LEU A 6 -6.10 0.25 26.19
N SER A 7 -5.98 -0.34 27.38
CA SER A 7 -4.90 -1.26 27.73
C SER A 7 -5.07 -2.64 27.09
N ASP A 8 -6.30 -3.18 27.09
CA ASP A 8 -6.62 -4.45 26.43
C ASP A 8 -6.48 -4.32 24.90
N PHE A 9 -6.88 -3.17 24.34
CA PHE A 9 -6.67 -2.83 22.92
C PHE A 9 -5.19 -2.76 22.51
N ARG A 10 -4.31 -2.26 23.38
CA ARG A 10 -2.86 -2.24 23.10
C ARG A 10 -2.23 -3.62 23.19
N ARG A 11 -2.65 -4.44 24.16
CA ARG A 11 -2.21 -5.83 24.29
C ARG A 11 -2.64 -6.69 23.10
N LEU A 12 -3.88 -6.54 22.63
CA LEU A 12 -4.38 -7.27 21.46
C LEU A 12 -3.63 -6.88 20.18
N GLY A 13 -3.37 -5.58 19.97
CA GLY A 13 -2.56 -5.12 18.83
C GLY A 13 -1.12 -5.64 18.85
N GLY A 14 -0.50 -5.71 20.02
CA GLY A 14 0.84 -6.29 20.21
C GLY A 14 0.88 -7.82 19.97
N ALA A 15 -0.12 -8.55 20.47
CA ALA A 15 -0.24 -9.99 20.26
C ALA A 15 -0.46 -10.36 18.79
N LEU A 16 -1.27 -9.57 18.07
CA LEU A 16 -1.48 -9.77 16.63
C LEU A 16 -0.25 -9.41 15.78
N ALA A 17 0.58 -8.46 16.21
CA ALA A 17 1.83 -8.14 15.50
C ALA A 17 2.84 -9.31 15.55
N GLN A 18 2.76 -10.17 16.58
CA GLN A 18 3.65 -11.31 16.79
C GLN A 18 3.07 -12.66 16.33
N ALA A 19 1.76 -12.75 16.06
CA ALA A 19 1.09 -13.99 15.65
C ALA A 19 1.59 -14.52 14.29
N SER A 20 1.65 -15.84 14.09
CA SER A 20 2.01 -16.48 12.81
C SER A 20 0.99 -16.18 11.69
N ALA A 21 1.35 -16.40 10.42
CA ALA A 21 0.47 -16.16 9.27
C ALA A 21 -0.86 -16.94 9.37
N ASP A 22 -0.81 -18.20 9.81
CA ASP A 22 -2.00 -19.04 9.98
C ASP A 22 -2.89 -18.58 11.13
N GLN A 23 -2.29 -18.11 12.23
CA GLN A 23 -3.04 -17.53 13.35
C GLN A 23 -3.71 -16.22 12.92
N LEU A 24 -3.01 -15.40 12.14
CA LEU A 24 -3.55 -14.18 11.57
C LEU A 24 -4.67 -14.47 10.57
N ALA A 25 -4.54 -15.48 9.72
CA ALA A 25 -5.59 -15.93 8.81
C ALA A 25 -6.85 -16.36 9.56
N ARG A 26 -6.70 -17.12 10.64
CA ARG A 26 -7.83 -17.54 11.50
C ARG A 26 -8.49 -16.36 12.20
N VAL A 27 -7.71 -15.45 12.80
CA VAL A 27 -8.25 -14.25 13.46
C VAL A 27 -8.96 -13.35 12.45
N VAL A 28 -8.37 -13.13 11.27
CA VAL A 28 -9.00 -12.35 10.19
C VAL A 28 -10.30 -13.04 9.75
N SER A 29 -10.31 -14.36 9.60
CA SER A 29 -11.53 -15.10 9.23
C SER A 29 -12.66 -14.94 10.27
N VAL A 30 -12.32 -14.98 11.57
CA VAL A 30 -13.28 -14.78 12.67
C VAL A 30 -13.79 -13.33 12.72
N ILE A 31 -12.90 -12.34 12.66
CA ILE A 31 -13.28 -10.92 12.61
C ILE A 31 -14.13 -10.64 11.38
N ASP A 32 -13.78 -11.27 10.27
CA ASP A 32 -14.55 -11.14 9.05
C ASP A 32 -15.97 -11.64 9.25
N ALA A 33 -16.18 -12.72 10.01
CA ALA A 33 -17.48 -13.35 10.28
C ALA A 33 -18.40 -12.54 11.21
N LEU A 34 -17.90 -11.46 11.83
CA LEU A 34 -18.71 -10.66 12.73
C LEU A 34 -19.79 -9.85 11.98
N PRO A 35 -21.03 -9.83 12.49
CA PRO A 35 -22.13 -9.06 11.89
C PRO A 35 -21.97 -7.53 12.09
N ASP A 36 -21.33 -7.10 13.18
CA ASP A 36 -20.89 -5.71 13.39
C ASP A 36 -19.37 -5.63 13.38
N ARG A 37 -18.84 -4.78 12.49
CA ARG A 37 -17.41 -4.64 12.19
C ARG A 37 -16.85 -3.27 12.55
N ALA A 38 -17.66 -2.34 13.06
CA ALA A 38 -17.19 -0.97 13.29
C ALA A 38 -16.00 -0.91 14.27
N GLU A 39 -16.10 -1.61 15.41
CA GLU A 39 -15.02 -1.68 16.39
C GLU A 39 -13.86 -2.57 15.94
N ALA A 40 -14.16 -3.67 15.25
CA ALA A 40 -13.16 -4.58 14.74
C ALA A 40 -12.33 -3.96 13.59
N ASP A 41 -12.92 -3.08 12.78
CA ASP A 41 -12.22 -2.35 11.73
C ASP A 41 -11.23 -1.33 12.28
N LEU A 42 -11.50 -0.71 13.45
CA LEU A 42 -10.54 0.16 14.13
C LEU A 42 -9.30 -0.62 14.60
N ILE A 43 -9.49 -1.86 15.07
CA ILE A 43 -8.39 -2.76 15.44
C ILE A 43 -7.65 -3.20 14.17
N LEU A 44 -8.38 -3.67 13.16
CA LEU A 44 -7.83 -4.14 11.89
C LEU A 44 -7.07 -3.03 11.19
N ASP A 45 -7.50 -1.77 11.22
CA ASP A 45 -6.79 -0.66 10.57
C ASP A 45 -5.35 -0.50 11.08
N ARG A 46 -5.08 -0.85 12.35
CA ARG A 46 -3.72 -0.82 12.92
C ARG A 46 -2.86 -2.00 12.50
N VAL A 47 -3.45 -3.18 12.31
CA VAL A 47 -2.73 -4.44 11.96
C VAL A 47 -2.78 -4.77 10.47
N ARG A 48 -3.62 -4.09 9.68
CA ARG A 48 -3.78 -4.27 8.23
C ARG A 48 -2.48 -4.12 7.45
N PRO A 49 -1.59 -3.16 7.75
CA PRO A 49 -0.31 -3.08 7.07
C PRO A 49 0.54 -4.35 7.27
N THR A 50 0.56 -4.89 8.50
CA THR A 50 1.26 -6.14 8.84
C THR A 50 0.62 -7.36 8.16
N LEU A 51 -0.71 -7.42 8.10
CA LEU A 51 -1.43 -8.47 7.39
C LEU A 51 -1.15 -8.48 5.88
N ARG A 52 -1.01 -7.30 5.26
CA ARG A 52 -0.61 -7.17 3.84
C ARG A 52 0.83 -7.64 3.63
N GLY A 53 1.75 -7.26 4.52
CA GLY A 53 3.16 -7.67 4.44
C GLY A 53 3.39 -9.18 4.60
N ARG A 54 2.44 -9.90 5.21
CA ARG A 54 2.54 -11.36 5.44
C ARG A 54 1.77 -12.23 4.44
N GLY A 55 1.21 -11.64 3.38
CA GLY A 55 0.55 -12.41 2.31
C GLY A 55 -0.63 -13.26 2.77
N VAL A 56 -1.33 -12.89 3.86
CA VAL A 56 -2.47 -13.68 4.35
C VAL A 56 -3.63 -13.56 3.37
N SER A 57 -3.88 -14.64 2.61
CA SER A 57 -4.98 -14.73 1.64
C SER A 57 -6.31 -14.51 2.35
N ARG A 58 -7.03 -13.46 1.92
CA ARG A 58 -8.30 -13.09 2.55
C ARG A 58 -9.45 -13.89 1.94
N PRO A 59 -10.39 -14.41 2.76
CA PRO A 59 -11.55 -15.10 2.23
C PRO A 59 -12.39 -14.15 1.39
N LEU A 60 -12.84 -14.64 0.23
CA LEU A 60 -13.78 -13.94 -0.62
C LEU A 60 -15.15 -13.96 0.07
N ARG A 61 -15.81 -12.81 0.08
CA ARG A 61 -17.13 -12.61 0.70
C ARG A 61 -17.93 -11.67 -0.17
N PHE A 62 -19.26 -11.73 -0.05
CA PHE A 62 -20.15 -10.89 -0.85
C PHE A 62 -19.75 -9.42 -0.86
N THR A 63 -19.58 -8.78 0.30
CA THR A 63 -19.16 -7.36 0.37
C THR A 63 -17.79 -7.12 -0.28
N ARG A 64 -16.84 -8.05 -0.14
CA ARG A 64 -15.51 -7.90 -0.78
C ARG A 64 -15.57 -8.08 -2.27
N LEU A 65 -16.34 -9.04 -2.75
CA LEU A 65 -16.57 -9.25 -4.17
C LEU A 65 -17.26 -8.03 -4.77
N LEU A 66 -18.32 -7.54 -4.12
CA LEU A 66 -19.09 -6.37 -4.54
C LEU A 66 -18.18 -5.14 -4.69
N PHE A 67 -17.31 -4.87 -3.73
CA PHE A 67 -16.47 -3.67 -3.73
C PHE A 67 -15.06 -3.86 -4.30
N ALA A 68 -14.71 -5.05 -4.80
CA ALA A 68 -13.40 -5.30 -5.42
C ALA A 68 -13.05 -4.31 -6.57
N PRO A 69 -14.00 -3.93 -7.46
CA PRO A 69 -13.71 -2.95 -8.50
C PRO A 69 -13.42 -1.54 -7.96
N LEU A 70 -13.82 -1.25 -6.72
CA LEU A 70 -13.76 0.07 -6.09
C LEU A 70 -12.57 0.28 -5.16
N ASP A 71 -11.69 -0.70 -4.98
CA ASP A 71 -10.65 -0.64 -3.93
C ASP A 71 -9.80 0.64 -3.96
N GLY A 72 -9.56 1.19 -5.15
CA GLY A 72 -8.83 2.44 -5.34
C GLY A 72 -9.56 3.71 -4.89
N LEU A 73 -10.89 3.66 -4.76
CA LEU A 73 -11.74 4.78 -4.31
C LEU A 73 -12.18 4.66 -2.85
N ILE A 74 -11.89 3.54 -2.17
CA ILE A 74 -12.32 3.30 -0.80
C ILE A 74 -11.35 3.95 0.19
N VAL A 75 -11.83 4.94 0.94
CA VAL A 75 -11.04 5.69 1.91
C VAL A 75 -11.50 5.41 3.35
N PRO A 76 -10.61 5.47 4.35
CA PRO A 76 -11.02 5.40 5.75
C PRO A 76 -11.86 6.61 6.13
N ALA A 77 -12.73 6.47 7.13
CA ALA A 77 -13.66 7.52 7.53
C ALA A 77 -13.00 8.89 7.82
N PRO A 78 -11.85 8.96 8.53
CA PRO A 78 -11.20 10.24 8.83
C PRO A 78 -10.63 10.98 7.60
N ALA A 79 -10.39 10.25 6.50
CA ALA A 79 -9.89 10.84 5.25
C ALA A 79 -11.03 11.29 4.32
N TRP A 80 -12.27 10.86 4.60
CA TRP A 80 -13.40 11.17 3.75
C TRP A 80 -14.01 12.53 4.12
N ARG A 81 -14.49 13.25 3.09
CA ARG A 81 -15.21 14.53 3.23
C ARG A 81 -16.41 14.56 2.29
N PRO A 82 -17.49 15.28 2.64
CA PRO A 82 -18.58 15.56 1.71
C PRO A 82 -18.07 16.13 0.38
N GLY A 83 -18.61 15.67 -0.73
CA GLY A 83 -18.19 16.06 -2.09
C GLY A 83 -16.90 15.38 -2.59
N MET A 84 -16.11 14.74 -1.73
CA MET A 84 -14.91 13.99 -2.17
C MET A 84 -15.30 12.86 -3.13
N ALA A 85 -14.55 12.69 -4.22
CA ALA A 85 -14.75 11.65 -5.21
C ALA A 85 -14.21 10.28 -4.75
N ALA A 86 -14.64 9.86 -3.56
CA ALA A 86 -14.26 8.62 -2.90
C ALA A 86 -15.48 7.98 -2.22
N VAL A 87 -15.33 6.73 -1.78
CA VAL A 87 -16.33 5.97 -1.03
C VAL A 87 -15.85 5.77 0.40
N PRO A 88 -16.57 6.26 1.42
CA PRO A 88 -16.16 6.07 2.81
C PRO A 88 -16.34 4.62 3.22
N ARG A 89 -15.30 4.02 3.82
CA ARG A 89 -15.31 2.61 4.25
C ARG A 89 -16.53 2.22 5.11
N PRO A 90 -17.04 3.05 6.05
CA PRO A 90 -18.24 2.69 6.82
C PRO A 90 -19.51 2.57 5.97
N ALA A 91 -19.59 3.20 4.81
CA ALA A 91 -20.76 3.09 3.93
C ALA A 91 -20.85 1.72 3.22
N LEU A 92 -19.75 0.96 3.15
CA LEU A 92 -19.71 -0.29 2.39
C LEU A 92 -20.67 -1.35 2.94
N SER A 93 -20.78 -1.48 4.26
CA SER A 93 -21.70 -2.45 4.88
C SER A 93 -23.16 -2.07 4.63
N LEU A 94 -23.50 -0.78 4.68
CA LEU A 94 -24.84 -0.24 4.44
C LEU A 94 -25.26 -0.50 2.99
N LEU A 95 -24.39 -0.17 2.04
CA LEU A 95 -24.62 -0.38 0.61
C LEU A 95 -24.68 -1.88 0.28
N ALA A 96 -23.78 -2.71 0.84
CA ALA A 96 -23.85 -4.15 0.65
C ALA A 96 -25.14 -4.76 1.21
N ARG A 97 -25.64 -4.27 2.35
CA ARG A 97 -26.94 -4.69 2.88
C ARG A 97 -28.07 -4.31 1.93
N ALA A 98 -28.12 -3.06 1.47
CA ALA A 98 -29.14 -2.61 0.52
C ALA A 98 -29.15 -3.44 -0.77
N VAL A 99 -27.97 -3.76 -1.32
CA VAL A 99 -27.84 -4.61 -2.51
C VAL A 99 -28.28 -6.05 -2.21
N ARG A 100 -27.93 -6.62 -1.06
CA ARG A 100 -28.36 -7.98 -0.67
C ARG A 100 -29.88 -8.07 -0.54
N ASP A 101 -30.47 -7.12 0.18
CA ASP A 101 -31.91 -7.07 0.41
C ASP A 101 -32.67 -6.95 -0.94
N ALA A 102 -32.14 -6.16 -1.88
CA ALA A 102 -32.73 -6.00 -3.20
C ALA A 102 -32.54 -7.22 -4.14
N LEU A 103 -31.43 -7.95 -4.02
CA LEU A 103 -31.15 -9.14 -4.84
C LEU A 103 -31.80 -10.42 -4.28
N GLY A 104 -32.17 -10.45 -3.00
CA GLY A 104 -32.83 -11.59 -2.37
C GLY A 104 -32.06 -12.90 -2.55
N GLY A 105 -32.72 -13.92 -3.10
CA GLY A 105 -32.14 -15.26 -3.29
C GLY A 105 -30.86 -15.26 -4.13
N PHE A 106 -30.73 -14.36 -5.11
CA PHE A 106 -29.52 -14.26 -5.93
C PHE A 106 -28.29 -13.84 -5.11
N ALA A 107 -28.46 -12.97 -4.10
CA ALA A 107 -27.35 -12.63 -3.20
C ALA A 107 -26.91 -13.84 -2.36
N ALA A 108 -27.85 -14.67 -1.89
CA ALA A 108 -27.55 -15.88 -1.14
C ALA A 108 -26.78 -16.91 -1.99
N GLU A 109 -27.12 -17.05 -3.27
CA GLU A 109 -26.38 -17.89 -4.22
C GLU A 109 -24.93 -17.41 -4.40
N ILE A 110 -24.72 -16.09 -4.56
CA ILE A 110 -23.39 -15.52 -4.69
C ILE A 110 -22.58 -15.70 -3.39
N GLU A 111 -23.21 -15.51 -2.22
CA GLU A 111 -22.58 -15.77 -0.91
C GLU A 111 -22.14 -17.22 -0.76
N ALA A 112 -23.00 -18.18 -1.11
CA ALA A 112 -22.66 -19.60 -1.09
C ALA A 112 -21.51 -19.93 -2.05
N ALA A 113 -21.50 -19.34 -3.25
CA ALA A 113 -20.43 -19.54 -4.23
C ALA A 113 -19.09 -18.89 -3.85
N CYS A 114 -19.10 -17.89 -2.96
CA CYS A 114 -17.87 -17.31 -2.38
C CYS A 114 -17.23 -18.25 -1.33
N ALA A 115 -17.97 -19.20 -0.76
CA ALA A 115 -17.47 -20.05 0.32
C ALA A 115 -16.24 -20.85 -0.12
N GLY A 116 -15.20 -20.85 0.71
CA GLY A 116 -13.93 -21.53 0.42
C GLY A 116 -13.04 -20.84 -0.63
N ARG A 117 -13.47 -19.73 -1.22
CA ARG A 117 -12.68 -18.95 -2.19
C ARG A 117 -11.88 -17.85 -1.49
N THR A 118 -10.79 -17.43 -2.11
CA THR A 118 -9.99 -16.29 -1.66
C THR A 118 -10.02 -15.17 -2.68
N ARG A 119 -9.60 -13.97 -2.26
CA ARG A 119 -9.47 -12.83 -3.17
C ARG A 119 -8.42 -13.04 -4.26
N GLU A 120 -7.46 -13.94 -4.03
CA GLU A 120 -6.39 -14.27 -4.99
C GLU A 120 -6.86 -15.23 -6.09
N ASP A 121 -8.01 -15.89 -5.91
CA ASP A 121 -8.66 -16.67 -6.96
C ASP A 121 -9.30 -15.72 -7.99
N GLU A 122 -8.47 -15.20 -8.90
CA GLU A 122 -8.88 -14.22 -9.90
C GLU A 122 -9.97 -14.77 -10.83
N ALA A 123 -9.90 -16.06 -11.19
CA ALA A 123 -10.91 -16.70 -12.02
C ALA A 123 -12.28 -16.72 -11.32
N ALA A 124 -12.33 -17.11 -10.04
CA ALA A 124 -13.57 -17.07 -9.27
C ALA A 124 -14.07 -15.64 -9.06
N LEU A 125 -13.18 -14.69 -8.80
CA LEU A 125 -13.52 -13.28 -8.66
C LEU A 125 -14.18 -12.73 -9.93
N LEU A 126 -13.62 -13.02 -11.11
CA LEU A 126 -14.19 -12.57 -12.39
C LEU A 126 -15.51 -13.27 -12.70
N ALA A 127 -15.61 -14.59 -12.49
CA ALA A 127 -16.83 -15.34 -12.76
C ALA A 127 -18.00 -14.90 -11.87
N LEU A 128 -17.78 -14.76 -10.56
CA LEU A 128 -18.81 -14.32 -9.62
C LEU A 128 -19.08 -12.82 -9.75
N GLY A 129 -18.02 -12.03 -9.94
CA GLY A 129 -18.12 -10.58 -10.14
C GLY A 129 -18.89 -10.22 -11.41
N GLY A 130 -18.66 -10.93 -12.51
CA GLY A 130 -19.38 -10.70 -13.77
C GLY A 130 -20.88 -10.95 -13.68
N ARG A 131 -21.32 -11.81 -12.75
CA ARG A 131 -22.74 -11.98 -12.41
C ARG A 131 -23.24 -10.90 -11.44
N LEU A 132 -22.45 -10.59 -10.41
CA LEU A 132 -22.87 -9.71 -9.32
C LEU A 132 -22.88 -8.23 -9.70
N TRP A 133 -21.81 -7.72 -10.32
CA TRP A 133 -21.63 -6.28 -10.49
C TRP A 133 -22.68 -5.63 -11.40
N PRO A 134 -23.01 -6.19 -12.58
CA PRO A 134 -24.09 -5.62 -13.40
C PRO A 134 -25.43 -5.62 -12.68
N ALA A 135 -25.75 -6.69 -11.95
CA ALA A 135 -26.98 -6.78 -11.16
C ALA A 135 -27.01 -5.72 -10.04
N ALA A 136 -25.91 -5.57 -9.29
CA ALA A 136 -25.78 -4.58 -8.22
C ALA A 136 -25.91 -3.14 -8.73
N ALA A 137 -25.40 -2.85 -9.93
CA ALA A 137 -25.51 -1.52 -10.55
C ALA A 137 -26.96 -1.11 -10.86
N VAL A 138 -27.86 -2.09 -11.04
CA VAL A 138 -29.27 -1.85 -11.33
C VAL A 138 -30.10 -1.77 -10.05
N VAL A 139 -29.84 -2.66 -9.08
CA VAL A 139 -30.73 -2.82 -7.92
C VAL A 139 -30.46 -1.87 -6.75
N LEU A 140 -29.37 -1.09 -6.79
CA LEU A 140 -29.04 -0.21 -5.67
C LEU A 140 -30.09 0.92 -5.54
N PRO A 141 -30.78 1.06 -4.38
CA PRO A 141 -31.93 1.95 -4.24
C PRO A 141 -31.63 3.41 -4.60
N GLU A 142 -32.55 4.10 -5.27
CA GLU A 142 -32.38 5.52 -5.62
C GLU A 142 -32.40 6.43 -4.40
N ALA A 143 -33.28 6.15 -3.45
CA ALA A 143 -33.35 6.89 -2.19
C ALA A 143 -32.40 6.30 -1.14
N ALA A 144 -31.84 7.17 -0.29
CA ALA A 144 -31.00 6.75 0.82
C ALA A 144 -31.79 5.83 1.78
N PRO A 145 -31.28 4.62 2.10
CA PRO A 145 -31.88 3.76 3.11
C PRO A 145 -31.95 4.47 4.48
N ALA A 146 -32.92 4.13 5.32
CA ALA A 146 -33.07 4.73 6.66
C ALA A 146 -31.78 4.62 7.50
N VAL A 147 -31.13 3.45 7.43
CA VAL A 147 -29.86 3.14 8.10
C VAL A 147 -28.69 4.03 7.68
N TRP A 148 -28.79 4.75 6.55
CA TRP A 148 -27.76 5.69 6.09
C TRP A 148 -27.59 6.86 7.07
N ARG A 149 -28.71 7.46 7.49
CA ARG A 149 -28.70 8.59 8.44
C ARG A 149 -28.34 8.13 9.85
N GLU A 150 -28.82 6.95 10.25
CA GLU A 150 -28.49 6.34 11.54
C GLU A 150 -26.99 6.10 11.69
N ALA A 151 -26.30 5.78 10.59
CA ALA A 151 -24.85 5.66 10.54
C ALA A 151 -24.08 7.01 10.53
N GLY A 152 -24.79 8.14 10.63
CA GLY A 152 -24.20 9.48 10.73
C GLY A 152 -23.88 10.15 9.40
N PHE A 153 -24.29 9.58 8.26
CA PHE A 153 -24.10 10.23 6.95
C PHE A 153 -25.25 11.19 6.63
N ALA A 154 -24.94 12.31 5.96
CA ALA A 154 -25.98 13.20 5.47
C ALA A 154 -26.72 12.55 4.30
N ALA A 155 -28.02 12.84 4.16
CA ALA A 155 -28.82 12.31 3.05
C ALA A 155 -28.28 12.75 1.67
N ALA A 156 -27.74 13.98 1.60
CA ALA A 156 -27.16 14.54 0.38
C ALA A 156 -25.90 13.79 -0.09
N ASP A 157 -25.21 13.08 0.80
CA ASP A 157 -23.99 12.33 0.46
C ASP A 157 -24.29 10.98 -0.19
N TYR A 158 -25.52 10.48 -0.07
CA TYR A 158 -25.88 9.16 -0.58
C TYR A 158 -25.78 9.10 -2.10
N GLU A 159 -26.39 10.06 -2.81
CA GLU A 159 -26.49 10.00 -4.26
C GLU A 159 -25.12 10.01 -4.97
N PRO A 160 -24.17 10.90 -4.62
CA PRO A 160 -22.82 10.84 -5.18
C PRO A 160 -22.10 9.52 -4.90
N VAL A 161 -22.25 8.95 -3.71
CA VAL A 161 -21.62 7.67 -3.36
C VAL A 161 -22.26 6.51 -4.12
N ARG A 162 -23.60 6.50 -4.22
CA ARG A 162 -24.37 5.53 -5.00
C ARG A 162 -23.94 5.53 -6.46
N GLN A 163 -23.88 6.70 -7.10
CA GLN A 163 -23.50 6.81 -8.52
C GLN A 163 -22.09 6.26 -8.78
N ARG A 164 -21.12 6.57 -7.91
CA ARG A 164 -19.76 6.02 -8.03
C ARG A 164 -19.74 4.51 -7.93
N CYS A 165 -20.50 3.93 -7.00
CA CYS A 165 -20.64 2.49 -6.86
C CYS A 165 -21.27 1.87 -8.12
N ALA A 166 -22.39 2.41 -8.57
CA ALA A 166 -23.09 1.91 -9.74
C ALA A 166 -22.25 2.00 -11.02
N THR A 167 -21.56 3.12 -11.27
CA THR A 167 -20.62 3.27 -12.40
C THR A 167 -19.49 2.25 -12.29
N ALA A 168 -18.82 2.17 -11.14
CA ALA A 168 -17.70 1.25 -10.98
C ALA A 168 -18.11 -0.21 -11.19
N TRP A 169 -19.33 -0.60 -10.79
CA TRP A 169 -19.88 -1.92 -11.04
C TRP A 169 -20.24 -2.16 -12.52
N ARG A 170 -20.79 -1.16 -13.22
CA ARG A 170 -21.05 -1.25 -14.67
C ARG A 170 -19.77 -1.51 -15.47
N HIS A 171 -18.70 -0.80 -15.12
CA HIS A 171 -17.41 -0.88 -15.82
C HIS A 171 -16.45 -1.92 -15.23
N ALA A 172 -16.86 -2.65 -14.20
CA ALA A 172 -15.98 -3.51 -13.42
C ALA A 172 -15.23 -4.55 -14.27
N LEU A 173 -15.93 -5.26 -15.16
CA LEU A 173 -15.31 -6.29 -16.00
C LEU A 173 -14.27 -5.71 -16.97
N ALA A 174 -14.52 -4.53 -17.51
CA ALA A 174 -13.58 -3.84 -18.39
C ALA A 174 -12.40 -3.23 -17.62
N LEU A 175 -12.61 -2.78 -16.38
CA LEU A 175 -11.57 -2.23 -15.52
C LEU A 175 -10.58 -3.30 -15.03
N ARG A 176 -11.03 -4.53 -14.81
CA ARG A 176 -10.24 -5.57 -14.14
C ARG A 176 -8.90 -5.88 -14.82
N PRO A 177 -8.82 -6.10 -16.14
CA PRO A 177 -7.54 -6.32 -16.81
C PRO A 177 -6.53 -5.18 -16.60
N ALA A 178 -6.99 -3.93 -16.70
CA ALA A 178 -6.14 -2.77 -16.44
C ALA A 178 -5.70 -2.69 -14.97
N GLN A 179 -6.62 -2.96 -14.02
CA GLN A 179 -6.29 -3.00 -12.60
C GLN A 179 -5.31 -4.12 -12.23
N ALA A 180 -5.39 -5.28 -12.88
CA ALA A 180 -4.44 -6.37 -12.69
C ALA A 180 -3.03 -6.01 -13.16
N ALA A 181 -2.93 -5.26 -14.26
CA ALA A 181 -1.66 -4.76 -14.81
C ALA A 181 -1.14 -3.47 -14.13
N ALA A 182 -1.84 -2.95 -13.11
CA ALA A 182 -1.52 -1.64 -12.52
C ALA A 182 -0.12 -1.57 -11.89
N ALA A 183 0.40 -2.69 -11.38
CA ALA A 183 1.73 -2.77 -10.76
C ALA A 183 2.87 -2.44 -11.74
N ASP A 184 2.71 -2.77 -13.02
CA ASP A 184 3.69 -2.48 -14.08
C ASP A 184 3.35 -1.20 -14.85
N GLY A 185 2.10 -0.73 -14.73
CA GLY A 185 1.50 0.31 -15.53
C GLY A 185 0.50 -0.31 -16.52
N PRO A 186 -0.79 0.05 -16.46
CA PRO A 186 -1.79 -0.61 -17.27
C PRO A 186 -1.59 -0.32 -18.77
N PRO A 187 -1.73 -1.32 -19.66
CA PRO A 187 -1.62 -1.13 -21.10
C PRO A 187 -2.55 -0.02 -21.62
N PRO A 188 -2.08 0.84 -22.55
CA PRO A 188 -2.88 1.96 -23.07
C PRO A 188 -4.20 1.52 -23.70
N GLU A 189 -4.21 0.41 -24.43
CA GLU A 189 -5.43 -0.07 -25.12
C GLU A 189 -6.53 -0.46 -24.14
N LEU A 190 -6.18 -1.19 -23.07
CA LEU A 190 -7.14 -1.55 -22.01
C LEU A 190 -7.72 -0.32 -21.32
N CYS A 191 -6.90 0.71 -21.14
CA CYS A 191 -7.35 1.98 -20.56
C CYS A 191 -8.25 2.75 -21.55
N ARG A 192 -7.92 2.73 -22.86
CA ARG A 192 -8.62 3.49 -23.90
C ARG A 192 -10.05 2.98 -24.05
N ASP A 193 -10.22 1.67 -24.11
CA ASP A 193 -11.53 1.04 -24.29
C ASP A 193 -12.49 1.41 -23.15
N VAL A 194 -12.04 1.25 -21.90
CA VAL A 194 -12.88 1.53 -20.73
C VAL A 194 -13.14 3.03 -20.53
N LEU A 195 -12.15 3.90 -20.82
CA LEU A 195 -12.34 5.35 -20.77
C LEU A 195 -13.34 5.82 -21.86
N SER A 196 -13.26 5.25 -23.06
CA SER A 196 -14.17 5.58 -24.16
C SER A 196 -15.61 5.15 -23.85
N ALA A 197 -15.78 3.96 -23.27
CA ALA A 197 -17.09 3.50 -22.79
C ALA A 197 -17.65 4.41 -21.69
N ALA A 198 -16.80 4.85 -20.76
CA ALA A 198 -17.21 5.76 -19.68
C ALA A 198 -17.56 7.16 -20.20
N VAL A 199 -16.87 7.64 -21.24
CA VAL A 199 -17.22 8.90 -21.93
C VAL A 199 -18.64 8.85 -22.49
N ALA A 200 -19.03 7.75 -23.13
CA ALA A 200 -20.37 7.60 -23.71
C ALA A 200 -21.49 7.65 -22.66
N GLU A 201 -21.19 7.28 -21.41
CA GLU A 201 -22.12 7.37 -20.28
C GLU A 201 -22.16 8.78 -19.66
N GLY A 202 -21.05 9.52 -19.73
CA GLY A 202 -20.98 10.94 -19.38
C GLY A 202 -19.81 11.30 -18.44
N PRO A 203 -19.69 12.59 -18.08
CA PRO A 203 -18.52 13.12 -17.37
C PRO A 203 -18.32 12.51 -15.97
N ALA A 204 -19.40 12.21 -15.25
CA ALA A 204 -19.32 11.60 -13.93
C ALA A 204 -18.79 10.15 -14.02
N ALA A 205 -19.23 9.39 -15.02
CA ALA A 205 -18.78 8.02 -15.23
C ALA A 205 -17.30 7.98 -15.62
N PHE A 206 -16.92 8.85 -16.56
CA PHE A 206 -15.52 9.06 -16.94
C PHE A 206 -14.62 9.39 -15.75
N GLU A 207 -15.03 10.32 -14.87
CA GLU A 207 -14.24 10.69 -13.70
C GLU A 207 -13.99 9.51 -12.76
N VAL A 208 -15.01 8.69 -12.51
CA VAL A 208 -14.91 7.49 -11.65
C VAL A 208 -13.96 6.46 -12.25
N VAL A 209 -14.13 6.13 -13.53
CA VAL A 209 -13.30 5.16 -14.24
C VAL A 209 -11.85 5.63 -14.29
N LEU A 210 -11.61 6.90 -14.63
CA LEU A 210 -10.28 7.48 -14.65
C LEU A 210 -9.60 7.39 -13.29
N ARG A 211 -10.29 7.78 -12.22
CA ARG A 211 -9.73 7.66 -10.86
C ARG A 211 -9.42 6.22 -10.49
N LEU A 212 -10.24 5.25 -10.90
CA LEU A 212 -9.98 3.83 -10.64
C LEU A 212 -8.76 3.29 -11.39
N LEU A 213 -8.53 3.74 -12.63
CA LEU A 213 -7.34 3.38 -13.39
C LEU A 213 -6.07 4.02 -12.80
N LEU A 214 -6.16 5.27 -12.37
CA LEU A 214 -5.05 5.97 -11.72
C LEU A 214 -4.77 5.41 -10.32
N ALA A 215 -5.81 4.94 -9.62
CA ALA A 215 -5.70 4.40 -8.29
C ALA A 215 -5.01 3.02 -8.29
N GLY A 216 -3.71 3.04 -8.02
CA GLY A 216 -2.89 1.83 -7.91
C GLY A 216 -1.95 1.60 -9.07
N ALA A 217 -2.06 2.40 -10.14
CA ALA A 217 -1.05 2.40 -11.20
C ALA A 217 0.31 2.83 -10.64
N ALA A 218 1.32 1.99 -10.79
CA ALA A 218 2.70 2.35 -10.48
C ALA A 218 3.23 3.45 -11.42
N ARG A 219 2.70 3.46 -12.65
CA ARG A 219 3.03 4.41 -13.72
C ARG A 219 1.75 5.10 -14.27
N PRO A 220 1.18 6.07 -13.53
CA PRO A 220 -0.09 6.68 -13.90
C PRO A 220 0.00 7.66 -15.08
N ALA A 221 1.20 8.09 -15.50
CA ALA A 221 1.38 9.13 -16.51
C ALA A 221 0.75 8.75 -17.86
N GLY A 222 0.91 7.50 -18.29
CA GLY A 222 0.32 7.00 -19.54
C GLY A 222 -1.20 7.05 -19.53
N VAL A 223 -1.82 6.62 -18.43
CA VAL A 223 -3.29 6.69 -18.23
C VAL A 223 -3.77 8.14 -18.26
N ALA A 224 -3.07 9.03 -17.57
CA ALA A 224 -3.41 10.44 -17.52
C ALA A 224 -3.25 11.14 -18.88
N ALA A 225 -2.20 10.80 -19.65
CA ALA A 225 -2.01 11.33 -21.00
C ALA A 225 -3.14 10.87 -21.94
N LEU A 226 -3.49 9.58 -21.88
CA LEU A 226 -4.59 9.01 -22.64
C LEU A 226 -5.95 9.65 -22.29
N ALA A 227 -6.21 9.91 -21.01
CA ALA A 227 -7.41 10.60 -20.58
C ALA A 227 -7.53 12.00 -21.20
N LEU A 228 -6.41 12.73 -21.33
CA LEU A 228 -6.35 14.04 -21.98
C LEU A 228 -6.47 13.96 -23.51
N GLU A 229 -6.17 12.81 -24.11
CA GLU A 229 -6.38 12.55 -25.54
C GLU A 229 -7.85 12.25 -25.85
N VAL A 230 -8.53 11.48 -25.00
CA VAL A 230 -9.93 11.07 -25.18
C VAL A 230 -10.92 12.20 -24.83
N ALA A 231 -10.60 13.03 -23.82
CA ALA A 231 -11.52 14.03 -23.29
C ALA A 231 -11.95 15.18 -24.23
N PRO A 232 -11.10 15.75 -25.13
CA PRO A 232 -11.47 16.88 -25.98
C PRO A 232 -12.67 16.63 -26.90
N GLY A 233 -12.84 15.40 -27.40
CA GLY A 233 -13.94 15.02 -28.28
C GLY A 233 -15.22 14.60 -27.56
N ALA A 234 -15.18 14.54 -26.22
CA ALA A 234 -16.19 13.89 -25.39
C ALA A 234 -17.22 14.85 -24.76
N GLY A 235 -17.16 16.14 -25.11
CA GLY A 235 -18.05 17.19 -24.60
C GLY A 235 -17.41 18.10 -23.55
N PRO A 236 -18.01 19.27 -23.28
CA PRO A 236 -17.36 20.37 -22.54
C PRO A 236 -17.08 20.05 -21.06
N ALA A 237 -17.79 19.09 -20.46
CA ALA A 237 -17.65 18.74 -19.05
C ALA A 237 -16.62 17.63 -18.77
N VAL A 238 -16.17 16.89 -19.79
CA VAL A 238 -15.25 15.74 -19.62
C VAL A 238 -13.81 16.21 -19.38
N MET A 239 -13.36 17.23 -20.11
CA MET A 239 -12.01 17.79 -19.92
C MET A 239 -11.79 18.33 -18.48
N PRO A 240 -12.71 19.13 -17.89
CA PRO A 240 -12.61 19.50 -16.48
C PRO A 240 -12.58 18.30 -15.52
N ALA A 241 -13.31 17.23 -15.81
CA ALA A 241 -13.30 16.01 -14.99
C ALA A 241 -11.94 15.30 -15.06
N ALA A 242 -11.34 15.20 -16.25
CA ALA A 242 -9.98 14.69 -16.44
C ALA A 242 -8.98 15.51 -15.61
N GLN A 243 -9.04 16.84 -15.71
CA GLN A 243 -8.13 17.74 -15.01
C GLN A 243 -8.22 17.57 -13.49
N ARG A 244 -9.42 17.53 -12.91
CA ARG A 244 -9.62 17.29 -11.47
C ARG A 244 -9.06 15.95 -11.01
N ALA A 245 -9.29 14.88 -11.77
CA ALA A 245 -8.77 13.56 -11.42
C ALA A 245 -7.23 13.52 -11.40
N LEU A 246 -6.59 14.26 -12.32
CA LEU A 246 -5.13 14.40 -12.38
C LEU A 246 -4.58 15.24 -11.21
N ASP A 247 -5.26 16.33 -10.85
CA ASP A 247 -4.83 17.16 -9.73
C ASP A 247 -4.97 16.40 -8.40
N ASP A 248 -6.05 15.64 -8.24
CA ASP A 248 -6.27 14.75 -7.10
C ASP A 248 -5.28 13.59 -7.05
N LEU A 249 -4.82 13.07 -8.19
CA LEU A 249 -3.75 12.07 -8.25
C LEU A 249 -2.48 12.62 -7.59
N LEU A 250 -2.05 13.84 -7.93
CA LEU A 250 -0.85 14.44 -7.36
C LEU A 250 -1.01 14.64 -5.84
N ALA A 251 -2.13 15.23 -5.41
CA ALA A 251 -2.42 15.45 -4.00
C ALA A 251 -2.44 14.15 -3.19
N SER A 252 -3.19 13.15 -3.66
CA SER A 252 -3.27 11.84 -2.99
C SER A 252 -1.96 11.05 -3.03
N SER A 253 -1.10 11.26 -4.04
CA SER A 253 0.23 10.66 -4.11
C SER A 253 1.16 11.22 -3.04
N VAL A 254 1.12 12.53 -2.79
CA VAL A 254 1.88 13.18 -1.70
C VAL A 254 1.48 12.59 -0.35
N GLU A 255 0.18 12.47 -0.09
CA GLU A 255 -0.36 11.89 1.14
C GLU A 255 0.08 10.42 1.30
N ARG A 256 -0.05 9.62 0.24
CA ARG A 256 0.31 8.19 0.24
C ARG A 256 1.78 7.97 0.52
N VAL A 257 2.66 8.73 -0.11
CA VAL A 257 4.11 8.63 0.09
C VAL A 257 4.52 9.14 1.48
N SER A 258 3.84 10.16 1.99
CA SER A 258 4.10 10.72 3.32
C SER A 258 3.64 9.80 4.46
N ALA A 259 2.64 8.96 4.20
CA ALA A 259 2.07 8.06 5.20
C ALA A 259 3.16 7.23 5.90
N PRO A 260 3.07 7.05 7.23
CA PRO A 260 4.03 6.26 7.97
C PRO A 260 3.96 4.79 7.52
N LEU A 261 5.13 4.19 7.30
CA LEU A 261 5.22 2.76 7.07
C LEU A 261 4.99 2.00 8.38
N PRO A 262 4.35 0.82 8.32
CA PRO A 262 4.24 -0.01 9.50
C PRO A 262 5.62 -0.43 9.99
N SER A 263 5.81 -0.38 11.31
CA SER A 263 6.99 -0.94 11.95
C SER A 263 6.80 -2.46 12.04
N ALA A 264 7.41 -3.21 11.13
CA ALA A 264 7.47 -4.67 11.16
C ALA A 264 8.94 -5.13 11.24
N PRO A 265 9.24 -6.25 11.91
CA PRO A 265 10.56 -6.86 11.88
C PRO A 265 10.76 -7.60 10.54
N ASP A 266 10.86 -6.84 9.45
CA ASP A 266 10.99 -7.36 8.08
C ASP A 266 12.34 -7.04 7.43
N GLY A 267 13.33 -6.65 8.24
CA GLY A 267 14.66 -6.24 7.74
C GLY A 267 14.61 -5.01 6.82
N GLY A 268 13.55 -4.19 6.85
CA GLY A 268 13.41 -3.01 6.00
C GLY A 268 12.81 -3.29 4.61
N GLN A 269 12.29 -4.48 4.34
CA GLN A 269 11.69 -4.84 3.04
C GLN A 269 10.52 -3.91 2.67
N ALA A 270 9.64 -3.56 3.60
CA ALA A 270 8.56 -2.60 3.34
C ALA A 270 9.09 -1.21 2.98
N ALA A 271 10.20 -0.77 3.61
CA ALA A 271 10.84 0.49 3.30
C ALA A 271 11.49 0.48 1.90
N VAL A 272 12.09 -0.65 1.50
CA VAL A 272 12.60 -0.84 0.13
C VAL A 272 11.46 -0.72 -0.90
N ALA A 273 10.38 -1.48 -0.71
CA ALA A 273 9.25 -1.48 -1.64
C ALA A 273 8.62 -0.08 -1.76
N ALA A 274 8.45 0.61 -0.63
CA ALA A 274 7.92 1.97 -0.61
C ALA A 274 8.85 2.99 -1.30
N ALA A 275 10.17 2.90 -1.06
CA ALA A 275 11.15 3.78 -1.69
C ALA A 275 11.19 3.58 -3.21
N GLN A 276 11.17 2.32 -3.67
CA GLN A 276 11.12 1.99 -5.09
C GLN A 276 9.83 2.48 -5.76
N ALA A 277 8.67 2.21 -5.14
CA ALA A 277 7.39 2.67 -5.66
C ALA A 277 7.31 4.21 -5.74
N ALA A 278 7.81 4.93 -4.72
CA ALA A 278 7.85 6.39 -4.73
C ALA A 278 8.78 6.93 -5.84
N CYS A 279 9.95 6.31 -6.05
CA CYS A 279 10.86 6.70 -7.13
C CYS A 279 10.24 6.47 -8.51
N THR A 280 9.68 5.28 -8.75
CA THR A 280 9.00 4.95 -10.02
C THR A 280 7.88 5.95 -10.32
N LEU A 281 7.07 6.29 -9.32
CA LEU A 281 5.99 7.25 -9.47
C LEU A 281 6.49 8.66 -9.83
N VAL A 282 7.53 9.15 -9.13
CA VAL A 282 8.11 10.47 -9.39
C VAL A 282 8.67 10.54 -10.81
N GLU A 283 9.47 9.54 -11.21
CA GLU A 283 10.11 9.52 -12.53
C GLU A 283 9.09 9.40 -13.67
N ASP A 284 8.04 8.60 -13.47
CA ASP A 284 6.97 8.44 -14.44
C ASP A 284 6.25 9.78 -14.69
N LEU A 285 5.95 10.52 -13.62
CA LEU A 285 5.32 11.83 -13.72
C LEU A 285 6.28 12.91 -14.24
N GLU A 286 7.56 12.88 -13.89
CA GLU A 286 8.61 13.77 -14.41
C GLU A 286 8.80 13.61 -15.92
N ALA A 287 8.75 12.38 -16.42
CA ALA A 287 8.85 12.09 -17.86
C ALA A 287 7.59 12.45 -18.65
N SER A 288 6.49 12.81 -17.97
CA SER A 288 5.20 13.03 -18.59
C SER A 288 4.98 14.46 -19.10
N SER A 289 4.14 14.62 -20.12
CA SER A 289 3.71 15.94 -20.60
C SER A 289 2.61 16.58 -19.73
N LEU A 290 2.31 16.01 -18.55
CA LEU A 290 1.21 16.44 -17.67
C LEU A 290 1.52 17.75 -16.91
N LEU A 291 2.79 18.13 -16.85
CA LEU A 291 3.34 19.27 -16.11
C LEU A 291 3.19 20.63 -16.83
N ARG A 292 2.07 20.81 -17.54
CA ARG A 292 1.85 22.04 -18.34
C ARG A 292 1.53 23.25 -17.46
N THR A 293 0.88 23.04 -16.32
CA THR A 293 0.46 24.11 -15.41
C THR A 293 1.45 24.31 -14.27
N PRO A 294 1.63 25.55 -13.76
CA PRO A 294 2.48 25.82 -12.59
C PRO A 294 2.07 24.99 -11.36
N GLN A 295 0.76 24.89 -11.10
CA GLN A 295 0.21 24.12 -9.97
C GLN A 295 0.62 22.63 -10.00
N ARG A 296 0.67 22.01 -11.18
CA ARG A 296 1.10 20.60 -11.30
C ARG A 296 2.60 20.43 -11.12
N ARG A 297 3.40 21.42 -11.54
CA ARG A 297 4.83 21.45 -11.26
C ARG A 297 5.10 21.57 -9.76
N GLU A 298 4.37 22.45 -9.08
CA GLU A 298 4.43 22.56 -7.62
C GLU A 298 4.01 21.27 -6.92
N GLY A 299 2.92 20.63 -7.38
CA GLY A 299 2.47 19.34 -6.86
C GLY A 299 3.51 18.23 -7.03
N LEU A 300 4.19 18.17 -8.19
CA LEU A 300 5.27 17.22 -8.42
C LEU A 300 6.50 17.51 -7.55
N LEU A 301 6.87 18.77 -7.37
CA LEU A 301 7.96 19.15 -6.45
C LEU A 301 7.63 18.73 -5.01
N ALA A 302 6.38 18.94 -4.56
CA ALA A 302 5.92 18.48 -3.25
C ALA A 302 5.97 16.95 -3.14
N LEU A 303 5.59 16.22 -4.20
CA LEU A 303 5.69 14.76 -4.25
C LEU A 303 7.15 14.29 -4.16
N ARG A 304 8.06 14.92 -4.90
CA ARG A 304 9.49 14.61 -4.86
C ARG A 304 10.09 14.83 -3.47
N GLN A 305 9.73 15.95 -2.81
CA GLN A 305 10.16 16.23 -1.43
C GLN A 305 9.57 15.22 -0.43
N ALA A 306 8.31 14.86 -0.58
CA ALA A 306 7.67 13.83 0.24
C ALA A 306 8.36 12.47 0.05
N ALA A 307 8.71 12.11 -1.18
CA ALA A 307 9.43 10.87 -1.51
C ALA A 307 10.82 10.83 -0.91
N ASP A 308 11.62 11.90 -1.02
CA ASP A 308 12.95 11.97 -0.39
C ASP A 308 12.84 11.83 1.13
N LYS A 309 11.91 12.57 1.75
CA LYS A 309 11.68 12.50 3.20
C LYS A 309 11.24 11.10 3.64
N ALA A 310 10.36 10.44 2.88
CA ALA A 310 9.91 9.09 3.18
C ALA A 310 11.05 8.07 3.05
N CYS A 311 11.90 8.19 2.02
CA CYS A 311 13.08 7.33 1.83
C CYS A 311 14.07 7.49 2.99
N ARG A 312 14.38 8.73 3.38
CA ARG A 312 15.29 9.00 4.53
C ARG A 312 14.75 8.45 5.84
N ARG A 313 13.44 8.59 6.08
CA ARG A 313 12.78 8.01 7.26
C ARG A 313 12.89 6.49 7.25
N GLY A 314 12.52 5.85 6.14
CA GLY A 314 12.62 4.39 5.99
C GLY A 314 14.05 3.87 6.14
N PHE A 315 15.03 4.59 5.59
CA PHE A 315 16.45 4.31 5.77
C PHE A 315 16.88 4.40 7.23
N SER A 316 16.54 5.50 7.92
CA SER A 316 16.91 5.72 9.33
C SER A 316 16.27 4.68 10.25
N ASP A 317 15.01 4.32 10.01
CA ASP A 317 14.30 3.30 10.77
C ASP A 317 14.92 1.92 10.54
N THR A 318 15.23 1.57 9.28
CA THR A 318 15.91 0.31 8.92
C THR A 318 17.31 0.25 9.53
N LEU A 319 18.06 1.36 9.51
CA LEU A 319 19.40 1.42 10.08
C LEU A 319 19.35 1.22 11.59
N THR A 320 18.45 1.93 12.27
CA THR A 320 18.39 1.88 13.74
C THR A 320 17.82 0.56 14.25
N ARG A 321 16.66 0.15 13.73
CA ARG A 321 15.91 -1.00 14.24
C ARG A 321 16.27 -2.31 13.52
N GLY A 322 16.49 -2.24 12.21
CA GLY A 322 16.81 -3.41 11.40
C GLY A 322 18.28 -3.81 11.49
N PHE A 323 19.20 -2.86 11.65
CA PHE A 323 20.64 -3.13 11.61
C PHE A 323 21.33 -2.94 12.98
N MET A 324 21.30 -1.73 13.55
CA MET A 324 22.05 -1.41 14.78
C MET A 324 21.53 -2.15 16.01
N GLN A 325 20.21 -2.38 16.11
CA GLN A 325 19.63 -3.11 17.23
C GLN A 325 20.04 -4.60 17.24
N PRO A 326 19.94 -5.37 16.13
CA PRO A 326 20.54 -6.72 16.06
C PRO A 326 22.02 -6.75 16.41
N MET A 327 22.80 -5.78 15.92
CA MET A 327 24.22 -5.64 16.26
C MET A 327 24.45 -5.44 17.78
N ALA A 328 23.59 -4.67 18.45
CA ALA A 328 23.66 -4.51 19.90
C ALA A 328 23.22 -5.77 20.66
N CYS A 329 22.23 -6.52 20.15
CA CYS A 329 21.78 -7.79 20.71
C CYS A 329 22.86 -8.87 20.63
N LEU A 330 23.63 -8.91 19.53
CA LEU A 330 24.76 -9.84 19.34
C LEU A 330 25.75 -9.79 20.49
N ARG A 331 26.02 -8.61 21.05
CA ARG A 331 26.95 -8.44 22.20
C ARG A 331 26.51 -9.18 23.48
N ARG A 332 25.25 -9.61 23.54
CA ARG A 332 24.62 -10.27 24.70
C ARG A 332 24.04 -11.66 24.38
N ALA A 333 24.11 -12.10 23.12
CA ALA A 333 23.45 -13.30 22.63
C ALA A 333 24.31 -14.55 22.86
N ASP A 334 23.64 -15.69 23.09
CA ASP A 334 24.25 -17.00 23.04
C ASP A 334 24.55 -17.42 21.58
N ALA A 335 25.41 -18.42 21.37
CA ALA A 335 25.91 -18.78 20.05
C ALA A 335 24.81 -19.16 19.03
N ALA A 336 23.71 -19.77 19.48
CA ALA A 336 22.59 -20.15 18.61
C ALA A 336 21.79 -18.93 18.12
N ASP A 337 21.60 -17.93 18.99
CA ASP A 337 20.89 -16.69 18.65
C ASP A 337 21.77 -15.76 17.80
N ALA A 338 23.09 -15.84 17.96
CA ALA A 338 24.02 -14.99 17.21
C ALA A 338 23.94 -15.19 15.69
N ALA A 339 23.79 -16.42 15.21
CA ALA A 339 23.64 -16.69 13.78
C ALA A 339 22.39 -16.01 13.19
N ALA A 340 21.26 -16.09 13.90
CA ALA A 340 20.01 -15.49 13.45
C ALA A 340 20.03 -13.95 13.50
N GLU A 341 20.72 -13.35 14.47
CA GLU A 341 20.90 -11.90 14.51
C GLU A 341 21.86 -11.39 13.41
N ILE A 342 22.90 -12.17 13.07
CA ILE A 342 23.80 -11.85 11.94
C ILE A 342 23.01 -11.88 10.63
N GLU A 343 22.20 -12.92 10.38
CA GLU A 343 21.37 -13.02 9.19
C GLU A 343 20.42 -11.82 9.07
N ARG A 344 19.75 -11.44 10.17
CA ARG A 344 18.88 -10.25 10.21
C ARG A 344 19.64 -8.96 9.93
N ALA A 345 20.86 -8.81 10.45
CA ALA A 345 21.71 -7.65 10.17
C ALA A 345 22.14 -7.60 8.70
N GLU A 346 22.44 -8.75 8.08
CA GLU A 346 22.77 -8.81 6.64
C GLU A 346 21.58 -8.43 5.76
N ASP A 347 20.40 -8.95 6.05
CA ASP A 347 19.17 -8.58 5.35
C ASP A 347 18.88 -7.09 5.46
N ALA A 348 19.03 -6.52 6.66
CA ALA A 348 18.89 -5.08 6.86
C ALA A 348 19.95 -4.27 6.11
N ALA A 349 21.22 -4.72 6.08
CA ALA A 349 22.28 -4.06 5.31
C ALA A 349 21.97 -4.06 3.81
N ARG A 350 21.46 -5.17 3.27
CA ARG A 350 21.02 -5.25 1.85
C ARG A 350 19.84 -4.32 1.59
N SER A 351 18.87 -4.26 2.51
CA SER A 351 17.74 -3.32 2.41
C SER A 351 18.21 -1.86 2.45
N LEU A 352 19.15 -1.51 3.32
CA LEU A 352 19.74 -0.17 3.38
C LEU A 352 20.36 0.25 2.04
N ARG A 353 21.11 -0.66 1.38
CA ARG A 353 21.66 -0.42 0.03
C ARG A 353 20.57 -0.20 -1.01
N LYS A 354 19.48 -0.97 -0.97
CA LYS A 354 18.36 -0.80 -1.91
C LYS A 354 17.60 0.51 -1.70
N ILE A 355 17.37 0.90 -0.43
CA ILE A 355 16.74 2.19 -0.10
C ILE A 355 17.66 3.34 -0.52
N GLU A 356 18.97 3.23 -0.28
CA GLU A 356 19.96 4.22 -0.70
C GLU A 356 19.99 4.39 -2.23
N ALA A 357 20.00 3.30 -2.99
CA ALA A 357 19.97 3.35 -4.46
C ALA A 357 18.71 4.06 -4.99
N ALA A 358 17.55 3.80 -4.37
CA ALA A 358 16.31 4.51 -4.68
C ALA A 358 16.40 6.00 -4.28
N GLY A 359 16.79 6.28 -3.04
CA GLY A 359 16.91 7.62 -2.47
C GLY A 359 17.86 8.53 -3.25
N ARG A 360 19.01 8.02 -3.73
CA ARG A 360 19.97 8.79 -4.53
C ARG A 360 19.34 9.43 -5.78
N ARG A 361 18.34 8.78 -6.39
CA ARG A 361 17.63 9.28 -7.58
C ARG A 361 16.75 10.49 -7.25
N LEU A 362 16.27 10.55 -6.01
CA LEU A 362 15.48 11.66 -5.48
C LEU A 362 16.38 12.80 -4.97
N GLY A 363 17.56 12.47 -4.45
CA GLY A 363 18.61 13.40 -4.01
C GLY A 363 19.28 12.95 -2.71
N GLY A 364 20.17 13.78 -2.15
CA GLY A 364 20.66 13.59 -0.77
C GLY A 364 21.67 12.45 -0.55
N ALA A 365 22.37 12.02 -1.60
CA ALA A 365 23.36 10.94 -1.58
C ALA A 365 24.33 10.98 -0.37
N GLU A 366 24.86 12.16 -0.05
CA GLU A 366 25.82 12.36 1.04
C GLU A 366 25.30 11.94 2.43
N THR A 367 23.98 12.06 2.66
CA THR A 367 23.39 11.68 3.95
C THR A 367 23.43 10.16 4.13
N TYR A 368 23.12 9.41 3.07
CA TYR A 368 23.17 7.96 3.07
C TYR A 368 24.62 7.47 3.18
N ASP A 369 25.54 8.07 2.42
CA ASP A 369 26.96 7.73 2.45
C ASP A 369 27.58 7.86 3.84
N ARG A 370 27.29 8.98 4.53
CA ARG A 370 27.77 9.22 5.89
C ARG A 370 27.22 8.19 6.88
N ALA A 371 25.94 7.87 6.78
CA ALA A 371 25.29 6.93 7.68
C ALA A 371 25.79 5.49 7.48
N LEU A 372 25.92 5.03 6.23
CA LEU A 372 26.49 3.71 5.91
C LEU A 372 27.94 3.59 6.39
N ARG A 373 28.73 4.65 6.22
CA ARG A 373 30.13 4.68 6.69
C ARG A 373 30.20 4.57 8.20
N SER A 374 29.42 5.36 8.93
CA SER A 374 29.38 5.32 10.39
C SER A 374 28.95 3.95 10.91
N ALA A 375 27.98 3.30 10.27
CA ALA A 375 27.54 1.95 10.63
C ALA A 375 28.65 0.91 10.40
N ALA A 376 29.33 0.97 9.25
CA ALA A 376 30.44 0.09 8.93
C ALA A 376 31.64 0.26 9.87
N GLU A 377 31.95 1.51 10.25
CA GLU A 377 32.98 1.81 11.26
C GLU A 377 32.61 1.21 12.62
N ALA A 378 31.35 1.31 13.06
CA ALA A 378 30.88 0.70 14.30
C ALA A 378 31.03 -0.84 14.30
N VAL A 379 30.68 -1.51 13.19
CA VAL A 379 30.90 -2.96 13.00
C VAL A 379 32.39 -3.31 13.09
N ALA A 380 33.24 -2.51 12.43
CA ALA A 380 34.67 -2.76 12.40
C ALA A 380 35.33 -2.58 13.79
N GLU A 381 34.92 -1.57 14.54
CA GLU A 381 35.41 -1.34 15.90
C GLU A 381 34.96 -2.45 16.86
N ASP A 382 33.72 -2.91 16.76
CA ASP A 382 33.23 -4.06 17.55
C ASP A 382 34.05 -5.33 17.28
N ALA A 383 34.38 -5.59 16.01
CA ALA A 383 35.20 -6.74 15.63
C ALA A 383 36.66 -6.64 16.12
N LYS A 384 37.21 -5.43 16.24
CA LYS A 384 38.58 -5.18 16.74
C LYS A 384 38.66 -5.23 18.27
N ALA A 385 37.64 -4.74 18.96
CA ALA A 385 37.61 -4.65 20.43
C ALA A 385 37.69 -6.04 21.10
N GLY A 386 37.28 -7.11 20.41
CA GLY A 386 37.41 -8.49 20.91
C GLY A 386 36.58 -8.78 22.17
N THR A 387 35.69 -7.86 22.57
CA THR A 387 34.79 -8.01 23.71
C THR A 387 33.58 -8.85 23.29
N ALA A 388 33.68 -10.14 23.57
CA ALA A 388 32.73 -11.23 23.32
C ALA A 388 32.65 -11.75 21.85
N PRO A 389 32.53 -13.08 21.64
CA PRO A 389 32.81 -13.74 20.36
C PRO A 389 31.67 -13.69 19.33
N ALA A 390 30.62 -12.88 19.54
CA ALA A 390 29.37 -13.05 18.80
C ALA A 390 29.42 -12.59 17.32
N VAL A 391 30.29 -11.64 16.96
CA VAL A 391 30.51 -11.24 15.56
C VAL A 391 31.92 -11.65 15.15
N GLY A 392 32.03 -12.71 14.35
CA GLY A 392 33.30 -13.14 13.82
C GLY A 392 33.91 -12.09 12.91
N ARG A 393 35.25 -12.05 12.81
CA ARG A 393 35.95 -11.19 11.84
C ARG A 393 35.45 -11.37 10.40
N ALA A 394 35.03 -12.58 10.05
CA ALA A 394 34.44 -12.88 8.75
C ALA A 394 33.06 -12.22 8.56
N ASP A 395 32.23 -12.22 9.61
CA ASP A 395 30.90 -11.59 9.59
C ASP A 395 31.02 -10.07 9.52
N ALA A 396 31.95 -9.50 10.29
CA ALA A 396 32.25 -8.07 10.23
C ALA A 396 32.72 -7.65 8.83
N LEU A 397 33.61 -8.43 8.20
CA LEU A 397 34.08 -8.15 6.84
C LEU A 397 32.91 -8.17 5.84
N ARG A 398 32.06 -9.19 5.91
CA ARG A 398 30.89 -9.36 5.05
C ARG A 398 29.86 -8.25 5.23
N LEU A 399 29.55 -7.85 6.46
CA LEU A 399 28.64 -6.75 6.75
C LEU A 399 29.19 -5.42 6.23
N THR A 400 30.48 -5.14 6.45
CA THR A 400 31.15 -3.94 5.91
C THR A 400 31.16 -3.95 4.38
N GLU A 401 31.37 -5.10 3.75
CA GLU A 401 31.30 -5.26 2.30
C GLU A 401 29.91 -4.95 1.75
N ILE A 402 28.84 -5.43 2.40
CA ILE A 402 27.46 -5.11 1.99
C ILE A 402 27.21 -3.59 2.08
N LEU A 403 27.67 -2.95 3.16
CA LEU A 403 27.41 -1.53 3.41
C LEU A 403 28.21 -0.59 2.49
N LEU A 404 29.50 -0.86 2.28
CA LEU A 404 30.45 0.06 1.63
C LEU A 404 31.18 -0.50 0.41
N GLY A 405 31.06 -1.79 0.12
CA GLY A 405 31.80 -2.50 -0.92
C GLY A 405 33.11 -3.14 -0.44
N PRO A 406 33.71 -4.03 -1.26
CA PRO A 406 34.84 -4.88 -0.86
C PRO A 406 36.11 -4.08 -0.52
N ASP A 407 36.46 -3.07 -1.32
CA ASP A 407 37.68 -2.26 -1.10
C ASP A 407 37.64 -1.46 0.20
N ALA A 408 36.44 -1.01 0.61
CA ALA A 408 36.26 -0.32 1.88
C ALA A 408 36.35 -1.29 3.07
N ALA A 409 35.79 -2.49 2.92
CA ALA A 409 35.89 -3.54 3.92
C ALA A 409 37.33 -3.99 4.16
N GLU A 410 38.11 -4.18 3.09
CA GLU A 410 39.53 -4.53 3.20
C GLU A 410 40.34 -3.41 3.86
N ARG A 411 40.07 -2.13 3.56
CA ARG A 411 40.76 -1.02 4.24
C ARG A 411 40.43 -0.94 5.74
N LEU A 412 39.18 -1.18 6.12
CA LEU A 412 38.73 -1.09 7.52
C LEU A 412 39.15 -2.30 8.36
N LEU A 413 39.20 -3.49 7.74
CA LEU A 413 39.36 -4.76 8.45
C LEU A 413 40.52 -5.63 7.98
N GLY A 414 41.11 -5.42 6.81
CA GLY A 414 42.08 -6.30 6.12
C GLY A 414 43.49 -6.44 6.72
N GLY A 415 43.72 -6.00 7.96
CA GLY A 415 44.99 -6.21 8.67
C GLY A 415 45.42 -7.70 8.76
N PRO A 416 46.73 -7.99 8.98
CA PRO A 416 47.26 -9.34 8.90
C PRO A 416 46.59 -10.29 9.90
N ARG A 417 46.20 -11.49 9.43
CA ARG A 417 45.72 -12.61 10.27
C ARG A 417 46.73 -12.84 11.40
N ARG A 418 46.38 -12.55 12.66
CA ARG A 418 47.16 -13.01 13.82
C ARG A 418 47.23 -14.54 13.76
N LYS A 419 48.42 -15.07 13.47
CA LYS A 419 48.71 -16.50 13.57
C LYS A 419 48.36 -16.92 15.01
N ARG A 420 47.50 -17.94 15.16
CA ARG A 420 47.26 -18.58 16.46
C ARG A 420 48.63 -19.06 17.00
N PRO A 421 48.99 -18.77 18.26
CA PRO A 421 50.11 -19.45 18.89
C PRO A 421 49.75 -20.93 18.99
N ARG A 422 50.73 -21.77 18.64
CA ARG A 422 50.61 -23.24 18.68
C ARG A 422 50.55 -23.75 20.10
#